data_AF-A0A495EFD4-F1
#
_entry.id   AF-A0A495EFD4-F1
#
_cell.length_a   1.000
_cell.length_b   1.000
_cell.length_c   1.000
_cell.angle_alpha   90.00
_cell.angle_beta   90.00
_cell.angle_gamma   90.00
#
_symmetry.space_group_name_H-M   'P 1'
#
loop_
_entity.id
_entity.type
_entity.pdbx_description
1 polymer ?
#
loop_
_entity_poly.entity_id
_entity_poly.type
_entity_poly.pdbx_seq_one_letter_code
_entity_poly.pdbx_strand_id
1 'polypeptide(L)'
;MSSHETPGTAGNDPLGEPVPGGVPARREVTVRRAPKYVPFLILGGLVGVAAAAIIAFALPGDASYDASSVFGFFMILCAAGGVILGAVAALVLDRVSVRRAERAVVEPVPDSVSDADDDGNRI
;
A
#
# COMPACT_ATOMS: atom_id res chain seq x y z
N MET A 1 20.38 -80.07 9.30
CA MET A 1 20.60 -78.62 9.20
C MET A 1 19.44 -78.04 8.42
N SER A 2 18.89 -76.96 8.94
CA SER A 2 17.48 -76.55 8.85
C SER A 2 17.06 -75.98 7.49
N SER A 3 15.92 -76.43 7.00
CA SER A 3 15.06 -75.69 6.07
C SER A 3 14.43 -74.54 6.85
N HIS A 4 14.71 -73.29 6.50
CA HIS A 4 14.03 -72.14 7.08
C HIS A 4 12.83 -71.81 6.19
N GLU A 5 11.64 -72.19 6.65
CA GLU A 5 10.38 -71.64 6.15
C GLU A 5 10.27 -70.20 6.66
N THR A 6 10.23 -69.24 5.74
CA THR A 6 9.89 -67.85 6.05
C THR A 6 8.39 -67.69 5.73
N PRO A 7 7.53 -67.40 6.71
CA PRO A 7 6.10 -67.22 6.49
C PRO A 7 5.84 -66.01 5.57
N GLY A 8 4.95 -66.21 4.60
CA GLY A 8 4.45 -65.14 3.76
C GLY A 8 3.74 -64.05 4.58
N THR A 9 4.07 -62.81 4.29
CA THR A 9 3.14 -61.68 4.46
C THR A 9 2.79 -61.21 3.05
N ALA A 10 1.68 -61.75 2.57
CA ALA A 10 0.93 -61.19 1.47
C ALA A 10 0.45 -59.78 1.84
N GLY A 11 0.39 -58.88 0.86
CA GLY A 11 -0.40 -57.67 1.00
C GLY A 11 0.24 -56.47 0.36
N ASN A 12 -0.19 -56.20 -0.87
CA ASN A 12 -0.11 -54.90 -1.52
C ASN A 12 -0.57 -53.78 -0.58
N ASP A 13 0.22 -52.72 -0.47
CA ASP A 13 -0.33 -51.37 -0.34
C ASP A 13 0.38 -50.44 -1.35
N PRO A 14 -0.30 -50.06 -2.45
CA PRO A 14 0.23 -49.17 -3.49
C PRO A 14 0.05 -47.67 -3.15
N LEU A 15 0.03 -47.30 -1.87
CA LEU A 15 -0.21 -45.93 -1.41
C LEU A 15 0.89 -45.48 -0.46
N GLY A 16 2.03 -45.05 -1.01
CA GLY A 16 2.79 -44.01 -0.33
C GLY A 16 1.87 -42.81 -0.20
N GLU A 17 1.34 -42.58 1.00
CA GLU A 17 0.47 -41.43 1.28
C GLU A 17 1.20 -40.15 0.87
N PRO A 18 0.62 -39.29 0.03
CA PRO A 18 1.07 -37.91 -0.06
C PRO A 18 0.80 -37.29 1.31
N VAL A 19 1.84 -37.14 2.13
CA VAL A 19 1.79 -36.49 3.45
C VAL A 19 1.03 -35.16 3.32
N PRO A 20 -0.24 -35.09 3.77
CA PRO A 20 -1.02 -33.87 3.73
C PRO A 20 -0.68 -33.10 4.99
N GLY A 21 0.50 -32.49 5.01
CA GLY A 21 1.03 -31.79 6.18
C GLY A 21 1.94 -30.63 5.86
N GLY A 22 1.96 -30.20 4.58
CA GLY A 22 2.58 -28.94 4.21
C GLY A 22 1.76 -27.79 4.77
N VAL A 23 2.12 -27.35 5.98
CA VAL A 23 1.67 -26.09 6.57
C VAL A 23 1.72 -25.04 5.46
N PRO A 24 0.59 -24.43 5.05
CA PRO A 24 0.64 -23.38 4.05
C PRO A 24 1.52 -22.28 4.66
N ALA A 25 2.72 -22.10 4.10
CA ALA A 25 3.63 -21.04 4.48
C ALA A 25 2.85 -19.73 4.32
N ARG A 26 2.36 -19.21 5.46
CA ARG A 26 1.60 -17.97 5.55
C ARG A 26 2.50 -16.86 5.04
N ARG A 27 2.35 -16.55 3.75
CA ARG A 27 3.13 -15.52 3.08
C ARG A 27 2.49 -14.18 3.45
N GLU A 28 2.98 -13.58 4.53
CA GLU A 28 2.66 -12.21 4.89
C GLU A 28 3.10 -11.28 3.76
N VAL A 29 2.13 -10.83 2.96
CA VAL A 29 2.35 -9.82 1.95
C VAL A 29 2.15 -8.46 2.62
N THR A 30 3.24 -7.79 2.96
CA THR A 30 3.18 -6.39 3.42
C THR A 30 2.65 -5.53 2.27
N VAL A 31 1.35 -5.19 2.32
CA VAL A 31 0.76 -4.24 1.38
C VAL A 31 1.27 -2.85 1.73
N ARG A 32 2.33 -2.42 1.05
CA ARG A 32 2.79 -1.03 1.09
C ARG A 32 1.73 -0.20 0.38
N ARG A 33 0.82 0.45 1.11
CA ARG A 33 -0.07 1.45 0.51
C ARG A 33 0.81 2.52 -0.11
N ALA A 34 0.72 2.69 -1.43
CA ALA A 34 1.45 3.74 -2.13
C ALA A 34 0.93 5.11 -1.64
N PRO A 35 1.81 6.00 -1.15
CA PRO A 35 1.43 7.32 -0.69
C PRO A 35 0.90 8.19 -1.83
N LYS A 36 -0.25 8.84 -1.61
CA LYS A 36 -1.00 9.57 -2.65
C LYS A 36 -0.57 11.03 -2.73
N TYR A 37 0.60 11.29 -3.32
CA TYR A 37 1.12 12.65 -3.48
C TYR A 37 0.54 13.41 -4.69
N VAL A 38 0.01 12.68 -5.69
CA VAL A 38 -0.47 13.25 -6.97
C VAL A 38 -1.49 14.40 -6.80
N PRO A 39 -2.53 14.30 -5.94
CA PRO A 39 -3.50 15.37 -5.78
C PRO A 39 -2.88 16.69 -5.28
N PHE A 40 -1.88 16.61 -4.40
CA PHE A 40 -1.20 17.80 -3.87
C PHE A 40 -0.29 18.45 -4.89
N LEU A 41 0.36 17.67 -5.76
CA LEU A 41 1.13 18.20 -6.89
C LEU A 41 0.21 18.96 -7.86
N ILE A 42 -0.95 18.39 -8.18
CA ILE A 42 -1.95 19.02 -9.05
C ILE A 42 -2.47 20.31 -8.41
N LEU A 43 -2.85 20.25 -7.13
CA LEU A 43 -3.36 21.42 -6.41
C LEU A 43 -2.32 22.54 -6.35
N GLY A 44 -1.06 22.21 -6.00
CA GLY A 44 0.04 23.17 -5.96
C GLY A 44 0.32 23.79 -7.33
N GLY A 45 0.32 22.97 -8.39
CA GLY A 45 0.46 23.45 -9.76
C GLY A 45 -0.68 24.40 -10.18
N LEU A 46 -1.93 24.05 -9.88
CA LEU A 46 -3.10 24.91 -10.16
C LEU A 46 -3.03 26.25 -9.42
N VAL A 47 -2.65 26.23 -8.14
CA VAL A 47 -2.44 27.46 -7.36
C VAL A 47 -1.32 28.31 -7.97
N GLY A 48 -0.24 27.68 -8.42
CA GLY A 48 0.85 28.36 -9.14
C GLY A 48 0.39 29.01 -10.45
N VAL A 49 -0.38 28.30 -11.26
CA VAL A 49 -0.95 28.84 -12.51
C VAL A 49 -1.89 30.02 -12.22
N ALA A 50 -2.74 29.90 -11.20
CA ALA A 50 -3.63 30.97 -10.78
C ALA A 50 -2.83 32.21 -10.33
N ALA A 51 -1.76 32.03 -9.56
CA ALA A 51 -0.87 33.12 -9.16
C ALA A 51 -0.22 33.80 -10.37
N ALA A 52 0.27 33.04 -11.35
CA ALA A 52 0.83 33.60 -12.58
C ALA A 52 -0.20 34.39 -13.40
N ALA A 53 -1.45 33.90 -13.49
CA ALA A 53 -2.52 34.63 -14.15
C ALA A 53 -2.82 35.96 -13.45
N ILE A 54 -2.85 35.97 -12.11
CA ILE A 54 -3.03 37.20 -11.33
C ILE A 54 -1.88 38.18 -11.60
N ILE A 55 -0.63 37.71 -11.58
CA ILE A 55 0.54 38.57 -11.87
C ILE A 55 0.45 39.17 -13.27
N ALA A 56 0.08 38.38 -14.27
CA ALA A 56 0.09 38.82 -15.66
C ALA A 56 -1.09 39.72 -16.05
N PHE A 57 -2.26 39.52 -15.45
CA PHE A 57 -3.50 40.17 -15.89
C PHE A 57 -4.13 41.11 -14.85
N ALA A 58 -3.82 40.97 -13.56
CA ALA A 58 -4.42 41.79 -12.51
C ALA A 58 -3.54 42.97 -12.07
N LEU A 59 -2.24 42.95 -12.39
CA LEU A 59 -1.35 44.09 -12.16
C LEU A 59 -1.42 45.09 -13.33
N PRO A 60 -1.37 46.41 -13.07
CA PRO A 60 -1.22 47.41 -14.12
C PRO A 60 0.08 47.13 -14.88
N GLY A 61 -0.04 46.66 -16.12
CA GLY A 61 1.10 46.32 -16.96
C GLY A 61 1.65 47.54 -17.69
N ASP A 62 2.97 47.59 -17.85
CA ASP A 62 3.60 48.51 -18.79
C ASP A 62 3.31 48.06 -20.23
N ALA A 63 2.88 48.98 -21.10
CA ALA A 63 2.55 48.68 -22.49
C ALA A 63 3.74 48.15 -23.32
N SER A 64 4.96 48.22 -22.77
CA SER A 64 6.17 47.68 -23.38
C SER A 64 6.26 46.15 -23.31
N TYR A 65 5.50 45.50 -22.43
CA TYR A 65 5.54 44.05 -22.25
C TYR A 65 4.21 43.41 -22.61
N ASP A 66 4.28 42.38 -23.45
CA ASP A 66 3.11 41.61 -23.82
C ASP A 66 2.66 40.71 -22.65
N ALA A 67 1.39 40.83 -22.26
CA ALA A 67 0.85 40.11 -21.10
C ALA A 67 0.91 38.59 -21.27
N SER A 68 0.84 38.07 -22.50
CA SER A 68 0.93 36.62 -22.74
C SER A 68 2.35 36.10 -22.51
N SER A 69 3.37 36.89 -22.85
CA SER A 69 4.77 36.57 -22.56
C SER A 69 5.06 36.58 -21.06
N VAL A 70 4.56 37.59 -20.35
CA VAL A 70 4.65 37.69 -18.88
C VAL A 70 3.96 36.50 -18.22
N PHE A 71 2.73 36.19 -18.66
CA PHE A 71 1.99 35.03 -18.18
C PHE A 71 2.77 33.74 -18.38
N GLY A 72 3.28 33.47 -19.59
CA GLY A 72 4.02 32.24 -19.87
C GLY A 72 5.27 32.08 -19.00
N PHE A 73 6.04 33.16 -18.83
CA PHE A 73 7.24 33.15 -17.98
C PHE A 73 6.90 32.86 -16.50
N PHE A 74 5.96 33.62 -15.93
CA PHE A 74 5.55 33.41 -14.54
C PHE A 74 4.80 32.09 -14.35
N MET A 75 4.05 31.61 -15.34
CA MET A 75 3.33 30.34 -15.26
C MET A 75 4.30 29.19 -15.04
N ILE A 76 5.42 29.14 -15.76
CA ILE A 76 6.44 28.09 -15.56
C ILE A 76 7.04 28.18 -14.15
N LEU A 77 7.43 29.38 -13.71
CA LEU A 77 8.05 29.56 -12.39
C LEU A 77 7.09 29.28 -11.23
N CYS A 78 5.89 29.86 -11.28
CA CYS A 78 4.88 29.69 -10.25
C CYS A 78 4.30 28.27 -10.25
N ALA A 79 4.09 27.63 -11.41
CA ALA A 79 3.64 26.24 -11.46
C ALA A 79 4.72 25.29 -10.89
N ALA A 80 5.99 25.45 -11.29
CA ALA A 80 7.07 24.63 -10.75
C ALA A 80 7.23 24.84 -9.24
N GLY A 81 7.27 26.09 -8.77
CA GLY A 81 7.32 26.41 -7.35
C GLY A 81 6.10 25.89 -6.58
N GLY A 82 4.91 26.04 -7.16
CA GLY A 82 3.65 25.55 -6.60
C GLY A 82 3.62 24.02 -6.48
N VAL A 83 4.11 23.30 -7.49
CA VAL A 83 4.27 21.84 -7.44
C VAL A 83 5.26 21.43 -6.35
N ILE A 84 6.39 22.13 -6.20
CA ILE A 84 7.37 21.85 -5.14
C ILE A 84 6.74 22.06 -3.75
N LEU A 85 6.06 23.20 -3.55
CA LEU A 85 5.36 23.49 -2.29
C LEU A 85 4.26 22.46 -2.02
N GLY A 86 3.50 22.08 -3.07
CA GLY A 86 2.51 21.01 -3.02
C GLY A 86 3.12 19.67 -2.61
N ALA A 87 4.28 19.32 -3.20
CA ALA A 87 5.01 18.11 -2.86
C ALA A 87 5.47 18.10 -1.39
N VAL A 88 6.04 19.22 -0.92
CA VAL A 88 6.47 19.37 0.49
C VAL A 88 5.26 19.23 1.42
N ALA A 89 4.15 19.91 1.13
CA ALA A 89 2.92 19.76 1.90
C ALA A 89 2.41 18.31 1.88
N ALA A 90 2.47 17.63 0.74
CA ALA A 90 2.09 16.24 0.59
C ALA A 90 2.97 15.32 1.44
N LEU A 91 4.30 15.53 1.46
CA LEU A 91 5.24 14.77 2.27
C LEU A 91 4.98 14.96 3.78
N VAL A 92 4.66 16.18 4.20
CA VAL A 92 4.31 16.48 5.59
C VAL A 92 3.01 15.78 5.97
N LEU A 93 1.96 15.90 5.15
CA LEU A 93 0.67 15.29 5.42
C LEU A 93 0.71 13.75 5.33
N ASP A 94 1.41 13.19 4.36
CA ASP A 94 1.56 11.75 4.19
C ASP A 94 2.27 11.13 5.39
N ARG A 95 3.29 11.80 5.93
CA ARG A 95 3.97 11.36 7.16
C ARG A 95 3.04 11.30 8.38
N VAL A 96 2.04 12.18 8.45
CA VAL A 96 1.01 12.17 9.50
C VAL A 96 -0.08 11.13 9.19
N SER A 97 -0.45 10.96 7.92
CA SER A 97 -1.48 10.03 7.46
C SER A 97 -1.05 8.57 7.63
N VAL A 98 0.18 8.22 7.27
CA VAL A 98 0.74 6.87 7.45
C VAL A 98 0.67 6.45 8.93
N ARG A 99 0.97 7.36 9.87
CA ARG A 99 0.85 7.10 11.32
C ARG A 99 -0.59 6.92 11.78
N ARG A 100 -1.55 7.54 11.11
CA ARG A 100 -2.97 7.50 11.50
C ARG A 100 -3.72 6.33 10.88
N ALA A 101 -3.34 5.90 9.68
CA ALA A 101 -3.90 4.73 9.01
C ALA A 101 -3.61 3.42 9.76
N GLU A 102 -2.49 3.36 10.49
CA GLU A 102 -2.13 2.23 11.36
C GLU A 102 -3.13 2.05 12.52
N ARG A 103 -3.83 3.12 12.95
CA ARG A 103 -4.78 3.08 14.07
C ARG A 103 -6.20 2.64 13.71
N ALA A 104 -6.55 2.49 12.43
CA ALA A 104 -7.94 2.31 11.99
C ALA A 104 -8.27 0.90 11.44
N VAL A 105 -7.30 -0.01 11.33
CA VAL A 105 -7.53 -1.39 10.88
C VAL A 105 -6.87 -2.36 11.85
N VAL A 106 -7.38 -2.41 13.07
CA VAL A 106 -7.14 -3.52 14.00
C VAL A 106 -8.47 -3.81 14.66
N GLU A 107 -9.37 -4.44 13.91
CA GLU A 107 -10.36 -5.35 14.51
C GLU A 107 -9.67 -6.72 14.44
N PRO A 108 -9.04 -7.20 15.52
CA PRO A 108 -8.53 -8.56 15.55
C PRO A 108 -9.76 -9.46 15.48
N VAL A 109 -9.97 -10.13 14.34
CA VAL A 109 -10.92 -11.24 14.28
C VAL A 109 -10.37 -12.32 15.22
N PRO A 110 -11.07 -12.65 16.32
CA PRO A 110 -10.65 -13.76 17.16
C PRO A 110 -10.89 -15.06 16.39
N ASP A 111 -9.81 -15.72 15.97
CA ASP A 111 -9.85 -17.13 15.64
C ASP A 111 -9.92 -17.91 16.96
N SER A 112 -11.09 -17.92 17.59
CA SER A 112 -11.38 -18.77 18.74
C SER A 112 -12.66 -19.54 18.48
N VAL A 113 -12.54 -20.68 17.78
CA VAL A 113 -13.32 -21.90 18.02
C VAL A 113 -12.75 -23.04 17.18
N SER A 114 -11.79 -23.77 17.73
CA SER A 114 -11.66 -25.22 17.56
C SER A 114 -10.52 -25.65 18.46
N ASP A 115 -10.84 -25.90 19.73
CA ASP A 115 -10.11 -26.80 20.65
C ASP A 115 -10.97 -26.88 21.92
N ALA A 116 -12.07 -27.61 21.81
CA ALA A 116 -12.79 -28.17 22.94
C ALA A 116 -12.99 -29.67 22.68
N ASP A 117 -11.90 -30.32 22.28
CA ASP A 117 -11.69 -31.73 22.55
C ASP A 117 -10.84 -31.80 23.83
N ASP A 118 -11.46 -31.66 25.00
CA ASP A 118 -10.99 -32.38 26.19
C ASP A 118 -12.06 -32.47 27.26
N ASP A 119 -12.10 -33.65 27.87
CA ASP A 119 -12.67 -33.98 29.17
C ASP A 119 -14.20 -34.00 29.39
N GLY A 120 -14.71 -35.23 29.54
CA GLY A 120 -15.26 -35.52 30.88
C GLY A 120 -16.57 -36.27 31.06
N ASN A 121 -17.09 -37.07 30.12
CA ASN A 121 -18.14 -38.04 30.50
C ASN A 121 -17.55 -39.35 31.05
N ARG A 122 -17.04 -39.25 32.28
CA ARG A 122 -16.93 -40.37 33.23
C ARG A 122 -18.35 -40.84 33.58
N ILE A 123 -18.72 -42.07 33.19
CA ILE A 123 -19.34 -43.13 34.02
C ILE A 123 -19.66 -44.35 33.15
#